data_AF-A0A968VQY8-F1
#
_entry.id   AF-A0A968VQY8-F1
#
_cell.length_a   1.000
_cell.length_b   1.000
_cell.length_c   1.000
_cell.angle_alpha   90.00
_cell.angle_beta   90.00
_cell.angle_gamma   90.00
#
_symmetry.space_group_name_H-M   'P 1'
#
loop_
_entity.id
_entity.type
_entity.pdbx_description
1 polymer ?
#
loop_
_entity_poly.entity_id
_entity_poly.type
_entity_poly.pdbx_seq_one_letter_code
_entity_poly.pdbx_strand_id
1 'polypeptide(L)'
;VYELRSVLLNDGPTVRLNSAFSGDQDVHSFNWGSGSSCGAQVSGDRIDDYFDTVSSFAVSPNGQRVVYCADPDTDDIFELFSVSLTGGTPVKLNVPPGAFGGIERFEISADSARVVFLIQNAPNSDSVFELYSAPLAGGSAPIKLSDEMVDDGDVDLFGITSNSNFVVFIADSLIEDTFEIFSTPVDGTGDPNLLNNLMVDDGDVDSFVISPDGSKVAFIADDEEDDVYELSFNVIVGGAPSSKISDPLVANGEVFDVIIASDSDAIVYHADQDTDNVDEIYETDFTVEAPVEITVSFAQADVIAGEADTNSTLEVRLNQAANVQISVDYAVTGGTAGGSGEDFTLGPGTLVFTAGISSQQITIPLIDDDLVEGDETIIVTLSNPTGDATLADPFTATIVITDNETPITDTEILLFLPLVVN
;
A
#
# COMPACT_ATOMS: atom_id res chain seq x y z
N VAL A 1 13.77 -43.53 22.20
CA VAL A 1 12.54 -43.60 23.02
C VAL A 1 12.20 -42.25 23.65
N TYR A 2 11.90 -41.27 22.81
CA TYR A 2 11.22 -40.05 23.25
C TYR A 2 9.80 -40.08 22.66
N GLU A 3 8.75 -40.09 23.51
CA GLU A 3 7.36 -40.28 23.08
C GLU A 3 6.51 -39.01 23.26
N LEU A 4 5.60 -38.71 22.31
CA LEU A 4 4.67 -37.58 22.43
C LEU A 4 3.50 -37.95 23.35
N ARG A 5 3.46 -37.28 24.49
CA ARG A 5 2.51 -37.53 25.58
C ARG A 5 1.83 -36.24 26.00
N SER A 6 0.51 -36.23 26.04
CA SER A 6 -0.23 -35.12 26.66
C SER A 6 -0.39 -35.36 28.16
N VAL A 7 -0.11 -34.32 28.96
CA VAL A 7 -0.41 -34.28 30.39
C VAL A 7 -1.44 -33.18 30.58
N LEU A 8 -2.70 -33.56 30.85
CA LEU A 8 -3.69 -32.61 31.34
C LEU A 8 -3.25 -32.16 32.74
N LEU A 9 -3.15 -30.86 32.99
CA LEU A 9 -2.76 -30.28 34.29
C LEU A 9 -3.72 -30.62 35.46
N ASN A 10 -4.75 -31.43 35.20
CA ASN A 10 -5.68 -31.95 36.19
C ASN A 10 -5.49 -33.47 36.33
N ASP A 11 -4.68 -33.95 37.29
CA ASP A 11 -4.56 -35.31 37.90
C ASP A 11 -4.90 -36.58 37.07
N GLY A 12 -4.93 -36.50 35.73
CA GLY A 12 -5.35 -37.56 34.83
C GLY A 12 -4.17 -38.42 34.34
N PRO A 13 -4.44 -39.64 33.86
CA PRO A 13 -3.39 -40.46 33.25
C PRO A 13 -2.89 -39.79 31.96
N THR A 14 -1.58 -39.82 31.76
CA THR A 14 -0.93 -39.38 30.52
C THR A 14 -1.47 -40.15 29.32
N VAL A 15 -1.81 -39.45 28.22
CA VAL A 15 -2.32 -40.06 26.99
C VAL A 15 -1.24 -40.02 25.91
N ARG A 16 -0.96 -41.18 25.29
CA ARG A 16 -0.07 -41.28 24.10
C ARG A 16 -0.88 -40.90 22.87
N LEU A 17 -0.39 -39.95 22.09
CA LEU A 17 -1.13 -39.39 20.94
C LEU A 17 -0.72 -39.97 19.58
N ASN A 18 0.48 -40.55 19.48
CA ASN A 18 1.01 -41.19 18.26
C ASN A 18 0.88 -42.73 18.28
N SER A 19 -0.08 -43.29 19.00
CA SER A 19 -0.16 -44.75 19.23
C SER A 19 -0.66 -45.57 18.03
N ALA A 20 -1.06 -44.92 16.94
CA ALA A 20 -1.62 -45.58 15.75
C ALA A 20 -0.54 -46.05 14.75
N PHE A 21 0.70 -45.60 14.92
CA PHE A 21 1.83 -45.93 14.05
C PHE A 21 2.63 -47.12 14.61
N SER A 22 3.31 -47.88 13.76
CA SER A 22 3.91 -49.17 14.10
C SER A 22 5.44 -49.15 14.01
N GLY A 23 6.12 -48.85 15.12
CA GLY A 23 7.59 -48.79 15.16
C GLY A 23 8.13 -48.34 16.52
N ASP A 24 9.45 -48.20 16.63
CA ASP A 24 10.05 -47.29 17.61
C ASP A 24 9.77 -45.87 17.08
N GLN A 25 9.39 -44.94 17.97
CA GLN A 25 8.75 -43.68 17.57
C GLN A 25 9.41 -42.57 18.36
N ASP A 26 10.26 -41.80 17.70
CA ASP A 26 11.02 -40.74 18.33
C ASP A 26 10.42 -39.35 18.05
N VAL A 27 10.45 -38.50 19.09
CA VAL A 27 9.99 -37.12 19.08
C VAL A 27 11.16 -36.23 19.48
N HIS A 28 11.62 -35.39 18.55
CA HIS A 28 12.88 -34.68 18.70
C HIS A 28 12.76 -33.19 19.03
N SER A 29 11.55 -32.62 19.11
CA SER A 29 11.34 -31.20 19.39
C SER A 29 10.13 -30.94 20.30
N PHE A 30 10.14 -29.81 21.03
CA PHE A 30 9.00 -29.24 21.75
C PHE A 30 8.94 -27.76 21.36
N ASN A 31 7.97 -27.35 20.54
CA ASN A 31 7.84 -25.95 20.12
C ASN A 31 6.54 -25.35 20.66
N TRP A 32 6.63 -24.16 21.26
CA TRP A 32 5.49 -23.36 21.71
C TRP A 32 5.45 -22.08 20.86
N GLY A 33 4.85 -22.16 19.68
CA GLY A 33 4.71 -21.05 18.72
C GLY A 33 3.61 -21.34 17.68
N SER A 34 3.12 -20.31 16.98
CA SER A 34 2.05 -20.44 15.96
C SER A 34 2.55 -21.06 14.65
N GLY A 35 3.84 -20.93 14.33
CA GLY A 35 4.48 -21.58 13.19
C GLY A 35 5.25 -22.83 13.58
N SER A 36 5.16 -23.87 12.76
CA SER A 36 5.91 -25.12 12.92
C SER A 36 6.48 -25.54 11.56
N SER A 37 7.80 -25.53 11.43
CA SER A 37 8.50 -26.12 10.27
C SER A 37 8.63 -27.63 10.45
N CYS A 38 8.51 -28.37 9.37
CA CYS A 38 8.63 -29.82 9.30
C CYS A 38 9.87 -30.13 8.43
N GLY A 39 10.80 -30.96 8.92
CA GLY A 39 12.02 -31.32 8.19
C GLY A 39 13.35 -30.74 8.71
N ALA A 40 13.35 -29.76 9.62
CA ALA A 40 14.58 -29.28 10.26
C ALA A 40 14.99 -30.19 11.45
N GLN A 41 16.10 -30.92 11.32
CA GLN A 41 16.72 -31.66 12.44
C GLN A 41 17.20 -30.67 13.53
N VAL A 42 16.46 -30.54 14.64
CA VAL A 42 16.80 -29.61 15.76
C VAL A 42 17.92 -30.17 16.69
N SER A 43 18.88 -30.90 16.10
CA SER A 43 20.10 -31.50 16.68
C SER A 43 19.99 -32.81 17.47
N GLY A 44 20.88 -33.75 17.14
CA GLY A 44 21.08 -35.05 17.78
C GLY A 44 21.27 -36.17 16.75
N ASP A 45 22.27 -37.03 16.93
CA ASP A 45 22.61 -38.12 15.99
C ASP A 45 21.41 -39.04 15.70
N ARG A 46 21.26 -39.40 14.42
CA ARG A 46 20.31 -40.37 13.88
C ARG A 46 20.42 -41.69 14.64
N ILE A 47 19.42 -42.01 15.47
CA ILE A 47 19.17 -43.40 15.83
C ILE A 47 18.23 -43.89 14.73
N ASP A 48 18.79 -44.63 13.77
CA ASP A 48 18.03 -45.33 12.72
C ASP A 48 16.92 -46.20 13.36
N ASP A 49 15.70 -45.69 13.41
CA ASP A 49 14.52 -46.50 13.13
C ASP A 49 13.93 -46.04 11.80
N TYR A 50 13.46 -47.01 11.03
CA TYR A 50 13.40 -46.89 9.57
C TYR A 50 12.14 -46.19 9.05
N PHE A 51 11.17 -45.85 9.93
CA PHE A 51 9.89 -45.21 9.64
C PHE A 51 9.29 -44.73 10.98
N ASP A 52 8.67 -43.54 11.03
CA ASP A 52 7.78 -43.02 12.10
C ASP A 52 8.30 -41.86 13.02
N THR A 53 9.09 -40.93 12.48
CA THR A 53 9.55 -39.76 13.24
C THR A 53 8.49 -38.65 13.28
N VAL A 54 8.19 -38.10 14.46
CA VAL A 54 7.46 -36.84 14.58
C VAL A 54 8.46 -35.68 14.57
N SER A 55 8.44 -34.89 13.50
CA SER A 55 9.38 -33.77 13.31
C SER A 55 8.93 -32.47 13.98
N SER A 56 7.61 -32.23 14.01
CA SER A 56 7.03 -30.96 14.49
C SER A 56 5.60 -31.14 14.97
N PHE A 57 5.16 -30.30 15.92
CA PHE A 57 3.76 -30.29 16.37
C PHE A 57 3.35 -28.93 16.95
N ALA A 58 2.05 -28.65 16.90
CA ALA A 58 1.42 -27.52 17.58
C ALA A 58 0.09 -27.92 18.23
N VAL A 59 -0.24 -27.28 19.35
CA VAL A 59 -1.54 -27.43 20.02
C VAL A 59 -2.49 -26.37 19.50
N SER A 60 -3.73 -26.76 19.18
CA SER A 60 -4.75 -25.80 18.74
C SER A 60 -5.02 -24.75 19.82
N PRO A 61 -5.25 -23.47 19.46
CA PRO A 61 -5.48 -22.39 20.44
C PRO A 61 -6.55 -22.68 21.50
N ASN A 62 -7.60 -23.41 21.13
CA ASN A 62 -8.66 -23.84 22.06
C ASN A 62 -8.26 -25.01 23.00
N GLY A 63 -7.03 -25.52 22.88
CA GLY A 63 -6.49 -26.61 23.69
C GLY A 63 -7.19 -27.96 23.48
N GLN A 64 -7.80 -28.21 22.33
CA GLN A 64 -8.56 -29.44 22.07
C GLN A 64 -7.81 -30.47 21.20
N ARG A 65 -6.91 -30.04 20.31
CA ARG A 65 -6.25 -30.92 19.35
C ARG A 65 -4.75 -30.64 19.27
N VAL A 66 -4.01 -31.65 18.84
CA VAL A 66 -2.61 -31.52 18.40
C VAL A 66 -2.58 -31.72 16.90
N VAL A 67 -1.89 -30.84 16.19
CA VAL A 67 -1.47 -31.03 14.80
C VAL A 67 0.00 -31.39 14.82
N TYR A 68 0.43 -32.36 14.01
CA TYR A 68 1.82 -32.78 13.97
C TYR A 68 2.19 -33.31 12.58
N CYS A 69 3.47 -33.18 12.24
CA CYS A 69 4.08 -33.79 11.06
C CYS A 69 4.70 -35.13 11.43
N ALA A 70 4.48 -36.16 10.61
CA ALA A 70 5.09 -37.48 10.75
C ALA A 70 5.24 -38.17 9.39
N ASP A 71 6.14 -39.15 9.28
CA ASP A 71 6.47 -39.89 8.04
C ASP A 71 6.12 -41.40 8.13
N PRO A 72 4.89 -41.77 8.52
CA PRO A 72 4.58 -43.15 8.91
C PRO A 72 4.58 -44.15 7.75
N ASP A 73 4.45 -43.66 6.52
CA ASP A 73 4.28 -44.48 5.33
C ASP A 73 5.56 -44.55 4.47
N THR A 74 6.39 -43.49 4.46
CA THR A 74 7.60 -43.38 3.64
C THR A 74 8.61 -42.49 4.35
N ASP A 75 9.84 -42.99 4.55
CA ASP A 75 10.96 -42.29 5.20
C ASP A 75 11.19 -40.92 4.57
N ASP A 76 11.39 -39.90 5.40
CA ASP A 76 11.62 -38.49 5.03
C ASP A 76 10.45 -37.81 4.27
N ILE A 77 9.28 -38.46 4.14
CA ILE A 77 8.06 -37.90 3.55
C ILE A 77 7.08 -37.51 4.66
N PHE A 78 7.23 -36.29 5.17
CA PHE A 78 6.39 -35.80 6.26
C PHE A 78 4.98 -35.43 5.81
N GLU A 79 3.99 -36.00 6.49
CA GLU A 79 2.57 -35.74 6.29
C GLU A 79 1.94 -35.11 7.54
N LEU A 80 0.85 -34.38 7.34
CA LEU A 80 0.18 -33.62 8.38
C LEU A 80 -0.97 -34.42 9.00
N PHE A 81 -0.93 -34.58 10.32
CA PHE A 81 -1.96 -35.28 11.07
C PHE A 81 -2.54 -34.40 12.16
N SER A 82 -3.78 -34.69 12.55
CA SER A 82 -4.34 -34.12 13.76
C SER A 82 -5.20 -35.08 14.57
N VAL A 83 -5.09 -34.97 15.89
CA VAL A 83 -5.73 -35.85 16.87
C VAL A 83 -6.23 -35.05 18.06
N SER A 84 -7.32 -35.51 18.69
CA SER A 84 -7.79 -34.94 19.96
C SER A 84 -6.70 -35.07 21.03
N LEU A 85 -6.53 -34.03 21.86
CA LEU A 85 -5.64 -34.05 23.02
C LEU A 85 -6.04 -35.11 24.06
N THR A 86 -7.31 -35.54 24.04
CA THR A 86 -7.81 -36.63 24.88
C THR A 86 -7.53 -38.03 24.30
N GLY A 87 -6.83 -38.10 23.17
CA GLY A 87 -6.59 -39.34 22.42
C GLY A 87 -7.69 -39.65 21.39
N GLY A 88 -7.39 -40.58 20.50
CA GLY A 88 -8.25 -41.00 19.39
C GLY A 88 -7.43 -41.49 18.20
N THR A 89 -8.11 -41.79 17.09
CA THR A 89 -7.44 -42.09 15.82
C THR A 89 -7.01 -40.78 15.17
N PRO A 90 -5.71 -40.58 14.84
CA PRO A 90 -5.27 -39.43 14.08
C PRO A 90 -5.92 -39.36 12.70
N VAL A 91 -6.17 -38.15 12.22
CA VAL A 91 -6.71 -37.88 10.88
C VAL A 91 -5.61 -37.22 10.06
N LYS A 92 -5.31 -37.78 8.87
CA LYS A 92 -4.41 -37.17 7.87
C LYS A 92 -5.13 -35.99 7.23
N LEU A 93 -4.44 -34.86 7.08
CA LEU A 93 -5.03 -33.56 6.70
C LEU A 93 -4.59 -33.08 5.32
N ASN A 94 -3.41 -33.50 4.85
CA ASN A 94 -2.86 -33.10 3.57
C ASN A 94 -3.26 -34.05 2.44
N VAL A 95 -3.07 -33.56 1.21
CA VAL A 95 -3.07 -34.39 0.01
C VAL A 95 -1.82 -35.29 0.00
N PRO A 96 -1.83 -36.44 -0.69
CA PRO A 96 -0.63 -37.25 -0.88
C PRO A 96 0.49 -36.38 -1.48
N PRO A 97 1.66 -36.28 -0.84
CA PRO A 97 2.76 -35.49 -1.36
C PRO A 97 3.35 -36.10 -2.65
N GLY A 98 4.13 -35.29 -3.37
CA GLY A 98 4.92 -35.75 -4.53
C GLY A 98 5.94 -36.83 -4.14
N ALA A 99 6.58 -37.46 -5.14
CA ALA A 99 7.50 -38.59 -4.92
C ALA A 99 8.76 -38.25 -4.07
N PHE A 100 9.03 -36.96 -3.87
CA PHE A 100 10.12 -36.42 -3.05
C PHE A 100 9.60 -35.37 -2.05
N GLY A 101 8.28 -35.27 -1.88
CA GLY A 101 7.61 -34.14 -1.25
C GLY A 101 7.19 -34.37 0.19
N GLY A 102 6.92 -33.29 0.92
CA GLY A 102 6.37 -33.35 2.27
C GLY A 102 5.77 -32.01 2.69
N ILE A 103 5.25 -31.98 3.91
CA ILE A 103 4.87 -30.73 4.57
C ILE A 103 6.14 -29.98 4.94
N GLU A 104 6.24 -28.72 4.52
CA GLU A 104 7.35 -27.84 4.87
C GLU A 104 7.01 -27.02 6.12
N ARG A 105 5.79 -26.48 6.15
CA ARG A 105 5.33 -25.58 7.22
C ARG A 105 3.83 -25.69 7.42
N PHE A 106 3.37 -25.51 8.66
CA PHE A 106 1.96 -25.33 8.95
C PHE A 106 1.70 -24.29 10.05
N GLU A 107 0.49 -23.71 10.04
CA GLU A 107 -0.05 -22.81 11.06
C GLU A 107 -1.53 -23.13 11.35
N ILE A 108 -1.94 -23.09 12.62
CA ILE A 108 -3.33 -23.32 13.05
C ILE A 108 -4.03 -21.96 13.17
N SER A 109 -5.22 -21.81 12.59
CA SER A 109 -6.01 -20.59 12.71
C SER A 109 -6.36 -20.29 14.18
N ALA A 110 -6.41 -19.01 14.56
CA ALA A 110 -6.63 -18.58 15.94
C ALA A 110 -7.96 -19.11 16.53
N ASP A 111 -9.00 -19.26 15.69
CA ASP A 111 -10.29 -19.85 16.05
C ASP A 111 -10.25 -21.39 16.20
N SER A 112 -9.11 -22.03 15.93
CA SER A 112 -8.90 -23.49 15.91
C SER A 112 -9.78 -24.24 14.93
N ALA A 113 -10.32 -23.58 13.90
CA ALA A 113 -11.18 -24.22 12.91
C ALA A 113 -10.37 -24.90 11.80
N ARG A 114 -9.22 -24.33 11.43
CA ARG A 114 -8.44 -24.73 10.25
C ARG A 114 -6.95 -24.82 10.54
N VAL A 115 -6.25 -25.50 9.65
CA VAL A 115 -4.79 -25.48 9.55
C VAL A 115 -4.42 -25.16 8.11
N VAL A 116 -3.51 -24.23 7.95
CA VAL A 116 -2.92 -23.84 6.66
C VAL A 116 -1.51 -24.41 6.60
N PHE A 117 -1.13 -24.95 5.46
CA PHE A 117 0.16 -25.62 5.31
C PHE A 117 0.73 -25.46 3.90
N LEU A 118 2.05 -25.42 3.83
CA LEU A 118 2.82 -25.56 2.60
C LEU A 118 3.18 -27.03 2.39
N ILE A 119 2.96 -27.51 1.18
CA ILE A 119 3.29 -28.86 0.77
C ILE A 119 4.03 -28.85 -0.55
N GLN A 120 5.11 -29.60 -0.60
CA GLN A 120 5.84 -29.89 -1.84
C GLN A 120 5.08 -30.99 -2.61
N ASN A 121 4.37 -30.59 -3.66
CA ASN A 121 3.42 -31.47 -4.36
C ASN A 121 3.76 -31.67 -5.85
N ALA A 122 4.84 -31.06 -6.34
CA ALA A 122 5.25 -31.28 -7.72
C ALA A 122 5.75 -32.72 -7.94
N PRO A 123 5.23 -33.43 -8.96
CA PRO A 123 5.63 -34.81 -9.25
C PRO A 123 7.04 -34.92 -9.83
N ASN A 124 7.63 -33.82 -10.33
CA ASN A 124 8.91 -33.82 -11.06
C ASN A 124 9.85 -32.67 -10.68
N SER A 125 9.50 -31.82 -9.71
CA SER A 125 10.32 -30.69 -9.26
C SER A 125 10.38 -30.73 -7.74
N ASP A 126 11.58 -30.52 -7.19
CA ASP A 126 11.83 -30.42 -5.76
C ASP A 126 11.72 -28.97 -5.24
N SER A 127 11.31 -28.01 -6.06
CA SER A 127 11.24 -26.60 -5.65
C SER A 127 9.82 -26.03 -5.59
N VAL A 128 8.78 -26.78 -5.97
CA VAL A 128 7.41 -26.23 -6.03
C VAL A 128 6.63 -26.52 -4.75
N PHE A 129 6.40 -25.47 -3.97
CA PHE A 129 5.57 -25.46 -2.78
C PHE A 129 4.19 -24.85 -3.06
N GLU A 130 3.14 -25.58 -2.71
CA GLU A 130 1.76 -25.14 -2.86
C GLU A 130 1.11 -24.91 -1.49
N LEU A 131 0.25 -23.89 -1.41
CA LEU A 131 -0.43 -23.51 -0.17
C LEU A 131 -1.82 -24.14 -0.10
N TYR A 132 -2.12 -24.78 1.04
CA TYR A 132 -3.38 -25.47 1.26
C TYR A 132 -3.98 -25.14 2.62
N SER A 133 -5.28 -25.36 2.74
CA SER A 133 -6.04 -25.21 3.98
C SER A 133 -6.98 -26.38 4.21
N ALA A 134 -6.93 -26.99 5.40
CA ALA A 134 -7.80 -28.09 5.79
C ALA A 134 -8.62 -27.75 7.06
N PRO A 135 -9.86 -28.25 7.19
CA PRO A 135 -10.53 -28.26 8.48
C PRO A 135 -9.68 -29.00 9.50
N LEU A 136 -9.43 -28.39 10.66
CA LEU A 136 -8.53 -28.94 11.67
C LEU A 136 -8.99 -30.35 12.06
N ALA A 137 -10.29 -30.51 12.30
CA ALA A 137 -10.93 -31.78 12.66
C ALA A 137 -10.90 -32.86 11.55
N GLY A 138 -10.47 -32.49 10.34
CA GLY A 138 -10.60 -33.29 9.12
C GLY A 138 -12.05 -33.36 8.63
N GLY A 139 -12.37 -34.40 7.86
CA GLY A 139 -13.72 -34.68 7.36
C GLY A 139 -14.08 -34.02 6.03
N SER A 140 -13.23 -33.15 5.50
CA SER A 140 -13.29 -32.67 4.11
C SER A 140 -11.88 -32.63 3.55
N ALA A 141 -11.77 -32.68 2.22
CA ALA A 141 -10.47 -32.56 1.56
C ALA A 141 -9.85 -31.19 1.83
N PRO A 142 -8.51 -31.09 1.92
CA PRO A 142 -7.83 -29.80 1.91
C PRO A 142 -8.15 -29.04 0.61
N ILE A 143 -8.14 -27.71 0.71
CA ILE A 143 -8.44 -26.78 -0.37
C ILE A 143 -7.14 -26.08 -0.73
N LYS A 144 -6.77 -26.07 -2.02
CA LYS A 144 -5.62 -25.30 -2.52
C LYS A 144 -5.97 -23.82 -2.42
N LEU A 145 -5.07 -23.03 -1.83
CA LEU A 145 -5.21 -21.60 -1.62
C LEU A 145 -4.35 -20.78 -2.58
N SER A 146 -3.18 -21.29 -2.98
CA SER A 146 -2.45 -20.72 -4.10
C SER A 146 -3.18 -21.06 -5.40
N ASP A 147 -3.18 -20.13 -6.35
CA ASP A 147 -3.74 -20.37 -7.67
C ASP A 147 -2.80 -21.24 -8.52
N GLU A 148 -3.08 -21.37 -9.81
CA GLU A 148 -2.09 -21.88 -10.77
C GLU A 148 -0.97 -20.84 -10.90
N MET A 149 0.24 -21.27 -10.59
CA MET A 149 1.46 -20.47 -10.65
C MET A 149 2.14 -20.66 -12.01
N VAL A 150 3.11 -19.81 -12.31
CA VAL A 150 4.00 -19.97 -13.49
C VAL A 150 4.83 -21.26 -13.39
N ASP A 151 5.56 -21.60 -14.46
CA ASP A 151 6.39 -22.81 -14.45
C ASP A 151 7.48 -22.67 -13.38
N ASP A 152 7.67 -23.73 -12.58
CA ASP A 152 8.55 -23.73 -11.39
C ASP A 152 8.23 -22.72 -10.26
N GLY A 153 7.19 -21.89 -10.39
CA GLY A 153 6.76 -20.95 -9.36
C GLY A 153 6.25 -21.64 -8.08
N ASP A 154 6.49 -21.01 -6.92
CA ASP A 154 6.19 -21.55 -5.61
C ASP A 154 5.72 -20.49 -4.60
N VAL A 155 5.18 -20.97 -3.48
CA VAL A 155 4.84 -20.14 -2.33
C VAL A 155 5.98 -20.20 -1.32
N ASP A 156 6.65 -19.07 -1.10
CA ASP A 156 7.77 -18.96 -0.16
C ASP A 156 7.30 -18.82 1.31
N LEU A 157 6.41 -17.84 1.56
CA LEU A 157 6.01 -17.47 2.91
C LEU A 157 4.49 -17.31 3.04
N PHE A 158 3.93 -17.68 4.19
CA PHE A 158 2.53 -17.39 4.52
C PHE A 158 2.29 -17.10 6.02
N GLY A 159 1.16 -16.46 6.30
CA GLY A 159 0.66 -16.19 7.64
C GLY A 159 -0.87 -16.08 7.68
N ILE A 160 -1.47 -16.53 8.79
CA ILE A 160 -2.92 -16.43 9.00
C ILE A 160 -3.25 -15.14 9.77
N THR A 161 -4.23 -14.39 9.29
CA THR A 161 -4.77 -13.24 10.03
C THR A 161 -5.28 -13.63 11.42
N SER A 162 -5.09 -12.77 12.41
CA SER A 162 -5.50 -13.02 13.79
C SER A 162 -7.02 -13.25 13.95
N ASN A 163 -7.82 -12.64 13.07
CA ASN A 163 -9.26 -12.83 12.98
C ASN A 163 -9.68 -14.15 12.29
N SER A 164 -8.70 -14.96 11.84
CA SER A 164 -8.88 -16.26 11.18
C SER A 164 -9.69 -16.23 9.87
N ASN A 165 -9.81 -15.07 9.22
CA ASN A 165 -10.61 -14.98 7.99
C ASN A 165 -9.77 -15.14 6.72
N PHE A 166 -8.52 -14.66 6.73
CA PHE A 166 -7.64 -14.61 5.57
C PHE A 166 -6.27 -15.23 5.84
N VAL A 167 -5.64 -15.68 4.76
CA VAL A 167 -4.22 -16.01 4.68
C VAL A 167 -3.55 -14.97 3.79
N VAL A 168 -2.40 -14.46 4.21
CA VAL A 168 -1.51 -13.63 3.41
C VAL A 168 -0.29 -14.47 3.06
N PHE A 169 0.18 -14.40 1.82
CA PHE A 169 1.31 -15.20 1.36
C PHE A 169 2.09 -14.50 0.25
N ILE A 170 3.38 -14.81 0.15
CA ILE A 170 4.28 -14.40 -0.94
C ILE A 170 4.45 -15.60 -1.87
N ALA A 171 4.33 -15.39 -3.18
CA ALA A 171 4.47 -16.46 -4.17
C ALA A 171 4.96 -15.93 -5.51
N ASP A 172 5.75 -16.74 -6.21
CA ASP A 172 6.01 -16.59 -7.65
C ASP A 172 4.78 -17.14 -8.41
N SER A 173 3.82 -16.26 -8.69
CA SER A 173 2.53 -16.69 -9.24
C SER A 173 2.20 -16.08 -10.59
N LEU A 174 2.56 -14.82 -10.87
CA LEU A 174 2.12 -14.13 -12.08
C LEU A 174 3.24 -13.92 -13.10
N ILE A 175 4.45 -13.64 -12.63
CA ILE A 175 5.64 -13.36 -13.45
C ILE A 175 6.77 -14.29 -12.98
N GLU A 176 7.33 -15.07 -13.92
CA GLU A 176 8.43 -16.02 -13.66
C GLU A 176 9.61 -15.33 -12.94
N ASP A 177 10.05 -15.95 -11.84
CA ASP A 177 11.11 -15.44 -10.95
C ASP A 177 10.76 -14.10 -10.26
N THR A 178 9.47 -13.79 -10.07
CA THR A 178 9.01 -12.59 -9.34
C THR A 178 8.04 -12.97 -8.22
N PHE A 179 8.42 -12.71 -6.98
CA PHE A 179 7.63 -13.02 -5.80
C PHE A 179 6.67 -11.88 -5.45
N GLU A 180 5.37 -12.14 -5.62
CA GLU A 180 4.31 -11.18 -5.30
C GLU A 180 3.57 -11.53 -4.02
N ILE A 181 2.92 -10.54 -3.39
CA ILE A 181 2.16 -10.75 -2.16
C ILE A 181 0.65 -10.77 -2.41
N PHE A 182 0.00 -11.80 -1.86
CA PHE A 182 -1.41 -12.09 -2.05
C PHE A 182 -2.14 -12.25 -0.72
N SER A 183 -3.47 -12.13 -0.79
CA SER A 183 -4.34 -12.65 0.27
C SER A 183 -5.55 -13.40 -0.26
N THR A 184 -6.00 -14.40 0.50
CA THR A 184 -7.18 -15.20 0.14
C THR A 184 -7.97 -15.61 1.38
N PRO A 185 -9.31 -15.79 1.30
CA PRO A 185 -10.08 -16.36 2.40
C PRO A 185 -9.51 -17.71 2.84
N VAL A 186 -9.30 -17.90 4.15
CA VAL A 186 -8.67 -19.11 4.69
C VAL A 186 -9.45 -20.40 4.38
N ASP A 187 -10.74 -20.26 4.06
CA ASP A 187 -11.63 -21.36 3.70
C ASP A 187 -11.73 -21.62 2.19
N GLY A 188 -11.00 -20.86 1.36
CA GLY A 188 -10.96 -20.98 -0.09
C GLY A 188 -12.25 -20.54 -0.79
N THR A 189 -13.04 -19.66 -0.17
CA THR A 189 -14.29 -19.14 -0.76
C THR A 189 -14.09 -18.04 -1.81
N GLY A 190 -12.86 -17.60 -2.05
CA GLY A 190 -12.50 -16.63 -3.08
C GLY A 190 -11.10 -16.86 -3.62
N ASP A 191 -10.82 -16.28 -4.78
CA ASP A 191 -9.52 -16.33 -5.44
C ASP A 191 -8.51 -15.41 -4.71
N PRO A 192 -7.20 -15.68 -4.80
CA PRO A 192 -6.16 -14.77 -4.30
C PRO A 192 -6.25 -13.35 -4.87
N ASN A 193 -6.16 -12.36 -3.99
CA ASN A 193 -6.07 -10.94 -4.35
C ASN A 193 -4.62 -10.48 -4.26
N LEU A 194 -4.06 -9.99 -5.36
CA LEU A 194 -2.75 -9.33 -5.40
C LEU A 194 -2.77 -8.06 -4.54
N LEU A 195 -1.75 -7.87 -3.70
CA LEU A 195 -1.68 -6.78 -2.72
C LEU A 195 -0.55 -5.76 -2.99
N ASN A 196 0.50 -6.11 -3.73
CA ASN A 196 1.53 -5.17 -4.18
C ASN A 196 1.18 -4.51 -5.52
N ASN A 197 1.94 -3.46 -5.85
CA ASN A 197 1.94 -2.82 -7.15
C ASN A 197 2.62 -3.69 -8.21
N LEU A 198 2.65 -3.20 -9.45
CA LEU A 198 3.52 -3.79 -10.47
C LEU A 198 4.99 -3.57 -10.04
N MET A 199 5.76 -4.65 -10.02
CA MET A 199 7.18 -4.64 -9.66
C MET A 199 8.05 -4.08 -10.79
N VAL A 200 9.24 -3.60 -10.44
CA VAL A 200 10.32 -3.34 -11.40
C VAL A 200 10.87 -4.65 -11.99
N ASP A 201 11.69 -4.57 -13.04
CA ASP A 201 12.38 -5.75 -13.57
C ASP A 201 13.26 -6.35 -12.44
N ASP A 202 13.21 -7.66 -12.23
CA ASP A 202 13.94 -8.41 -11.18
C ASP A 202 13.56 -8.07 -9.72
N GLY A 203 12.51 -7.26 -9.49
CA GLY A 203 12.06 -6.85 -8.15
C GLY A 203 11.13 -7.86 -7.47
N ASP A 204 11.29 -8.03 -6.15
CA ASP A 204 10.57 -9.04 -5.34
C ASP A 204 9.97 -8.46 -4.06
N VAL A 205 8.89 -9.07 -3.56
CA VAL A 205 8.47 -8.90 -2.16
C VAL A 205 9.28 -9.85 -1.28
N ASP A 206 10.10 -9.29 -0.38
CA ASP A 206 10.99 -10.05 0.50
C ASP A 206 10.25 -10.60 1.73
N SER A 207 9.48 -9.75 2.40
CA SER A 207 8.88 -10.12 3.69
C SER A 207 7.63 -9.32 4.03
N PHE A 208 6.84 -9.82 4.98
CA PHE A 208 5.63 -9.13 5.44
C PHE A 208 5.30 -9.33 6.92
N VAL A 209 4.52 -8.40 7.45
CA VAL A 209 3.91 -8.44 8.79
C VAL A 209 2.43 -8.09 8.70
N ILE A 210 1.59 -8.99 9.24
CA ILE A 210 0.14 -8.77 9.36
C ILE A 210 -0.15 -7.94 10.62
N SER A 211 -1.02 -6.94 10.50
CA SER A 211 -1.43 -6.13 11.65
C SER A 211 -2.11 -6.98 12.74
N PRO A 212 -1.95 -6.67 14.03
CA PRO A 212 -2.55 -7.46 15.11
C PRO A 212 -4.08 -7.63 15.04
N ASP A 213 -4.81 -6.67 14.47
CA ASP A 213 -6.25 -6.75 14.20
C ASP A 213 -6.61 -7.60 12.94
N GLY A 214 -5.61 -7.98 12.16
CA GLY A 214 -5.74 -8.76 10.93
C GLY A 214 -6.42 -8.00 9.79
N SER A 215 -6.34 -6.67 9.77
CA SER A 215 -6.95 -5.83 8.74
C SER A 215 -5.98 -5.37 7.63
N LYS A 216 -4.68 -5.28 7.94
CA LYS A 216 -3.63 -4.78 7.04
C LYS A 216 -2.43 -5.70 7.02
N VAL A 217 -1.62 -5.53 5.99
CA VAL A 217 -0.29 -6.11 5.87
C VAL A 217 0.69 -5.00 5.47
N ALA A 218 1.81 -4.91 6.18
CA ALA A 218 2.97 -4.16 5.76
C ALA A 218 4.01 -5.15 5.19
N PHE A 219 4.71 -4.77 4.14
CA PHE A 219 5.67 -5.63 3.46
C PHE A 219 6.85 -4.83 2.93
N ILE A 220 8.02 -5.47 2.89
CA ILE A 220 9.26 -4.93 2.34
C ILE A 220 9.40 -5.49 0.93
N ALA A 221 9.61 -4.62 -0.05
CA ALA A 221 9.67 -5.01 -1.45
C ALA A 221 10.59 -4.11 -2.27
N ASP A 222 11.18 -4.68 -3.31
CA ASP A 222 11.86 -3.96 -4.39
C ASP A 222 10.84 -3.62 -5.48
N ASP A 223 10.05 -2.56 -5.29
CA ASP A 223 8.88 -2.26 -6.13
C ASP A 223 8.99 -0.96 -6.96
N GLU A 224 9.84 0.00 -6.58
CA GLU A 224 9.99 1.28 -7.29
C GLU A 224 11.35 1.48 -7.99
N GLU A 225 12.44 1.04 -7.36
CA GLU A 225 13.81 1.15 -7.89
C GLU A 225 14.57 -0.16 -7.66
N ASP A 226 15.02 -0.79 -8.74
CA ASP A 226 15.79 -2.05 -8.74
C ASP A 226 16.94 -2.04 -7.70
N ASP A 227 17.04 -3.11 -6.91
CA ASP A 227 17.93 -3.29 -5.75
C ASP A 227 17.65 -2.33 -4.56
N VAL A 228 16.45 -1.73 -4.47
CA VAL A 228 16.04 -0.84 -3.35
C VAL A 228 14.82 -1.40 -2.64
N TYR A 229 15.01 -1.95 -1.43
CA TYR A 229 13.93 -2.53 -0.65
C TYR A 229 13.20 -1.49 0.21
N GLU A 230 11.94 -1.23 -0.11
CA GLU A 230 11.11 -0.20 0.50
C GLU A 230 9.96 -0.78 1.30
N LEU A 231 9.42 0.02 2.21
CA LEU A 231 8.29 -0.39 3.05
C LEU A 231 6.99 0.08 2.44
N SER A 232 6.09 -0.85 2.18
CA SER A 232 4.74 -0.62 1.65
C SER A 232 3.67 -1.30 2.53
N PHE A 233 2.41 -0.91 2.39
CA PHE A 233 1.29 -1.63 2.99
C PHE A 233 0.06 -1.72 2.08
N ASN A 234 -0.83 -2.65 2.42
CA ASN A 234 -2.17 -2.71 1.86
C ASN A 234 -3.20 -3.17 2.92
N VAL A 235 -4.47 -2.87 2.66
CA VAL A 235 -5.60 -3.50 3.35
C VAL A 235 -5.77 -4.91 2.78
N ILE A 236 -5.91 -5.91 3.65
CA ILE A 236 -5.97 -7.32 3.22
C ILE A 236 -7.10 -7.61 2.22
N VAL A 237 -8.20 -6.88 2.30
CA VAL A 237 -9.33 -7.01 1.35
C VAL A 237 -9.34 -5.95 0.24
N GLY A 238 -8.32 -5.08 0.18
CA GLY A 238 -8.27 -3.92 -0.70
C GLY A 238 -7.86 -4.24 -2.14
N GLY A 239 -6.98 -5.23 -2.32
CA GLY A 239 -6.29 -5.47 -3.59
C GLY A 239 -5.31 -4.34 -3.94
N ALA A 240 -4.53 -4.51 -5.00
CA ALA A 240 -3.66 -3.47 -5.54
C ALA A 240 -4.43 -2.20 -5.97
N PRO A 241 -3.82 -1.00 -5.90
CA PRO A 241 -2.41 -0.73 -5.56
C PRO A 241 -2.12 -0.73 -4.05
N SER A 242 -0.88 -1.03 -3.68
CA SER A 242 -0.31 -0.78 -2.34
C SER A 242 0.07 0.69 -2.15
N SER A 243 0.36 1.05 -0.91
CA SER A 243 0.78 2.38 -0.50
C SER A 243 2.15 2.34 0.17
N LYS A 244 3.11 3.11 -0.35
CA LYS A 244 4.45 3.26 0.23
C LYS A 244 4.39 4.00 1.57
N ILE A 245 5.23 3.57 2.50
CA ILE A 245 5.34 4.06 3.89
C ILE A 245 6.71 4.69 4.13
N SER A 246 7.79 4.06 3.67
CA SER A 246 9.13 4.58 3.86
C SER A 246 9.29 5.91 3.11
N ASP A 247 10.00 6.85 3.73
CA ASP A 247 10.43 8.06 3.04
C ASP A 247 11.50 7.70 2.00
N PRO A 248 11.89 8.62 1.10
CA PRO A 248 12.98 8.36 0.15
C PRO A 248 14.26 7.92 0.86
N LEU A 249 14.82 6.79 0.42
CA LEU A 249 16.05 6.21 0.96
C LEU A 249 17.29 6.92 0.38
N VAL A 250 18.40 6.88 1.11
CA VAL A 250 19.72 7.29 0.60
C VAL A 250 20.22 6.30 -0.46
N ALA A 251 21.26 6.67 -1.20
CA ALA A 251 21.84 5.77 -2.21
C ALA A 251 22.35 4.47 -1.57
N ASN A 252 21.88 3.33 -2.08
CA ASN A 252 22.09 1.98 -1.50
C ASN A 252 21.45 1.78 -0.11
N GLY A 253 20.51 2.65 0.28
CA GLY A 253 19.72 2.48 1.48
C GLY A 253 18.59 1.47 1.28
N GLU A 254 18.19 0.81 2.35
CA GLU A 254 17.15 -0.23 2.34
C GLU A 254 16.37 -0.24 3.67
N VAL A 255 15.15 -0.78 3.64
CA VAL A 255 14.40 -1.15 4.85
C VAL A 255 14.72 -2.60 5.22
N PHE A 256 15.19 -2.83 6.45
CA PHE A 256 15.61 -4.14 6.92
C PHE A 256 14.49 -4.92 7.60
N ASP A 257 13.71 -4.25 8.45
CA ASP A 257 12.72 -4.91 9.30
C ASP A 257 11.55 -3.96 9.60
N VAL A 258 10.36 -4.54 9.80
CA VAL A 258 9.16 -3.82 10.22
C VAL A 258 8.43 -4.55 11.34
N ILE A 259 7.83 -3.78 12.25
CA ILE A 259 6.84 -4.27 13.20
C ILE A 259 5.61 -3.36 13.20
N ILE A 260 4.44 -3.96 13.42
CA ILE A 260 3.19 -3.22 13.61
C ILE A 260 2.86 -3.24 15.10
N ALA A 261 2.59 -2.06 15.66
CA ALA A 261 2.24 -1.90 17.06
C ALA A 261 0.98 -2.69 17.42
N SER A 262 0.85 -3.09 18.69
CA SER A 262 -0.24 -3.96 19.16
C SER A 262 -1.65 -3.39 18.98
N ASP A 263 -1.77 -2.06 18.83
CA ASP A 263 -3.03 -1.36 18.53
C ASP A 263 -3.38 -1.37 17.04
N SER A 264 -2.49 -1.84 16.17
CA SER A 264 -2.63 -1.86 14.70
C SER A 264 -2.67 -0.48 14.04
N ASP A 265 -2.26 0.57 14.76
CA ASP A 265 -2.28 1.95 14.25
C ASP A 265 -0.88 2.44 13.88
N ALA A 266 0.15 2.09 14.67
CA ALA A 266 1.53 2.51 14.43
C ALA A 266 2.39 1.41 13.79
N ILE A 267 3.37 1.84 13.01
CA ILE A 267 4.39 1.03 12.34
C ILE A 267 5.75 1.52 12.84
N VAL A 268 6.63 0.60 13.19
CA VAL A 268 8.03 0.90 13.51
C VAL A 268 8.90 0.10 12.56
N TYR A 269 9.83 0.77 11.88
CA TYR A 269 10.71 0.12 10.91
C TYR A 269 12.17 0.54 11.11
N HIS A 270 13.07 -0.32 10.67
CA HIS A 270 14.52 -0.16 10.73
C HIS A 270 15.07 -0.04 9.31
N ALA A 271 15.79 1.03 8.99
CA ALA A 271 16.23 1.33 7.63
C ALA A 271 17.52 2.16 7.60
N ASP A 272 18.26 2.07 6.49
CA ASP A 272 19.27 3.07 6.10
C ASP A 272 18.57 4.10 5.18
N GLN A 273 18.02 5.16 5.77
CA GLN A 273 17.12 6.06 5.06
C GLN A 273 17.63 7.49 4.99
N ASP A 274 18.20 8.04 6.07
CA ASP A 274 18.63 9.44 6.11
C ASP A 274 20.13 9.63 5.86
N THR A 275 20.96 8.71 6.37
CA THR A 275 22.42 8.83 6.30
C THR A 275 23.08 7.52 5.87
N ASP A 276 23.57 7.49 4.62
CA ASP A 276 24.26 6.34 4.02
C ASP A 276 25.21 5.59 4.98
N ASN A 277 24.94 4.30 5.17
CA ASN A 277 25.54 3.35 6.13
C ASN A 277 25.26 3.64 7.61
N VAL A 278 24.11 4.22 7.92
CA VAL A 278 23.63 4.39 9.30
C VAL A 278 22.24 3.82 9.41
N ASP A 279 22.12 2.69 10.12
CA ASP A 279 20.80 2.12 10.35
C ASP A 279 20.04 2.91 11.43
N GLU A 280 18.84 3.34 11.09
CA GLU A 280 17.96 4.19 11.88
C GLU A 280 16.62 3.49 12.15
N ILE A 281 15.92 3.95 13.19
CA ILE A 281 14.60 3.43 13.56
C ILE A 281 13.58 4.55 13.41
N TYR A 282 12.51 4.26 12.69
CA TYR A 282 11.42 5.17 12.37
C TYR A 282 10.11 4.68 12.97
N GLU A 283 9.23 5.61 13.32
CA GLU A 283 7.85 5.34 13.74
C GLU A 283 6.91 6.18 12.87
N THR A 284 5.88 5.54 12.33
CA THR A 284 4.84 6.16 11.50
C THR A 284 3.51 5.44 11.71
N ASP A 285 2.48 5.75 10.94
CA ASP A 285 1.19 5.06 10.94
C ASP A 285 0.85 4.53 9.53
N PHE A 286 -0.33 3.93 9.37
CA PHE A 286 -0.85 3.50 8.08
C PHE A 286 -1.46 4.65 7.26
N THR A 287 -1.02 5.91 7.47
CA THR A 287 -1.46 6.98 6.59
C THR A 287 -0.63 6.95 5.32
N VAL A 288 -1.33 6.76 4.20
CA VAL A 288 -0.80 7.21 2.92
C VAL A 288 -0.86 8.73 2.99
N GLU A 289 0.27 9.43 2.93
CA GLU A 289 0.22 10.86 2.61
C GLU A 289 -0.55 10.94 1.29
N ALA A 290 -1.79 11.44 1.35
CA ALA A 290 -2.54 11.70 0.14
C ALA A 290 -1.65 12.56 -0.75
N PRO A 291 -1.48 12.25 -2.05
CA PRO A 291 -0.65 13.05 -2.92
C PRO A 291 -1.04 14.50 -2.70
N VAL A 292 -0.10 15.34 -2.29
CA VAL A 292 -0.48 16.69 -1.86
C VAL A 292 -0.98 17.43 -3.08
N GLU A 293 -2.30 17.52 -3.19
CA GLU A 293 -2.97 18.13 -4.33
C GLU A 293 -2.50 19.58 -4.47
N ILE A 294 -1.67 19.83 -5.47
CA ILE A 294 -1.26 21.20 -5.79
C ILE A 294 -2.42 21.86 -6.51
N THR A 295 -2.91 22.95 -5.96
CA THR A 295 -4.00 23.72 -6.55
C THR A 295 -3.53 25.08 -6.99
N VAL A 296 -4.01 25.55 -8.14
CA VAL A 296 -3.72 26.87 -8.70
C VAL A 296 -4.97 27.74 -8.66
N SER A 297 -4.85 28.95 -8.13
CA SER A 297 -5.97 29.92 -8.02
C SER A 297 -5.47 31.36 -8.07
N PHE A 298 -6.37 32.31 -8.34
CA PHE A 298 -6.12 33.71 -8.06
C PHE A 298 -6.12 33.97 -6.55
N ALA A 299 -5.24 34.86 -6.09
CA ALA A 299 -5.21 35.25 -4.68
C ALA A 299 -6.47 36.03 -4.26
N GLN A 300 -7.15 36.68 -5.22
CA GLN A 300 -8.38 37.45 -5.02
C GLN A 300 -9.32 37.24 -6.22
N ALA A 301 -10.61 37.15 -5.95
CA ALA A 301 -11.64 37.03 -6.99
C ALA A 301 -11.96 38.38 -7.66
N ASP A 302 -11.75 39.49 -6.95
CA ASP A 302 -12.04 40.84 -7.43
C ASP A 302 -10.90 41.79 -7.09
N VAL A 303 -10.54 42.66 -8.04
CA VAL A 303 -9.55 43.73 -7.88
C VAL A 303 -10.13 45.02 -8.43
N ILE A 304 -9.83 46.15 -7.80
CA ILE A 304 -10.22 47.48 -8.28
C ILE A 304 -8.96 48.24 -8.64
N ALA A 305 -8.95 48.86 -9.82
CA ALA A 305 -7.89 49.75 -10.28
C ALA A 305 -8.52 51.01 -10.90
N GLY A 306 -7.84 52.15 -10.78
CA GLY A 306 -8.21 53.34 -11.54
C GLY A 306 -7.75 53.23 -12.98
N GLU A 307 -8.48 53.83 -13.90
CA GLU A 307 -8.06 53.92 -15.30
C GLU A 307 -6.70 54.66 -15.45
N ALA A 308 -6.51 55.73 -14.65
CA ALA A 308 -5.22 56.42 -14.51
C ALA A 308 -4.08 55.57 -13.88
N ASP A 309 -4.36 54.36 -13.38
CA ASP A 309 -3.30 53.45 -12.93
C ASP A 309 -2.58 52.85 -14.14
N THR A 310 -1.25 52.96 -14.21
CA THR A 310 -0.50 52.42 -15.36
C THR A 310 -0.73 50.92 -15.57
N ASN A 311 -0.97 50.15 -14.50
CA ASN A 311 -1.27 48.72 -14.58
C ASN A 311 -2.19 48.28 -13.42
N SER A 312 -3.01 47.28 -13.69
CA SER A 312 -3.58 46.38 -12.67
C SER A 312 -2.79 45.06 -12.61
N THR A 313 -2.82 44.39 -11.46
CA THR A 313 -2.10 43.12 -11.26
C THR A 313 -3.00 42.07 -10.62
N LEU A 314 -2.99 40.86 -11.19
CA LEU A 314 -3.59 39.68 -10.59
C LEU A 314 -2.48 38.74 -10.09
N GLU A 315 -2.50 38.43 -8.80
CA GLU A 315 -1.61 37.41 -8.23
C GLU A 315 -2.25 36.02 -8.39
N VAL A 316 -1.49 35.08 -8.94
CA VAL A 316 -1.85 33.67 -9.08
C VAL A 316 -0.95 32.86 -8.15
N ARG A 317 -1.54 31.96 -7.36
CA ARG A 317 -0.84 31.19 -6.33
C ARG A 317 -1.06 29.70 -6.48
N LEU A 318 -0.03 28.96 -6.07
CA LEU A 318 -0.15 27.58 -5.63
C LEU A 318 -0.55 27.56 -4.15
N ASN A 319 -1.29 26.56 -3.70
CA ASN A 319 -1.56 26.35 -2.26
C ASN A 319 -0.28 26.06 -1.45
N GLN A 320 0.76 25.55 -2.10
CA GLN A 320 2.11 25.39 -1.55
C GLN A 320 3.14 25.32 -2.67
N ALA A 321 4.44 25.42 -2.35
CA ALA A 321 5.49 25.29 -3.35
C ALA A 321 5.61 23.82 -3.81
N ALA A 322 5.69 23.60 -5.13
CA ALA A 322 5.92 22.28 -5.72
C ALA A 322 7.41 22.01 -5.95
N ASN A 323 7.82 20.74 -5.93
CA ASN A 323 9.17 20.28 -6.27
C ASN A 323 9.40 20.09 -7.79
N VAL A 324 8.32 20.12 -8.58
CA VAL A 324 8.34 20.10 -10.05
C VAL A 324 7.87 21.43 -10.63
N GLN A 325 8.11 21.65 -11.92
CA GLN A 325 7.60 22.83 -12.63
C GLN A 325 6.11 22.66 -12.91
N ILE A 326 5.31 23.68 -12.60
CA ILE A 326 3.89 23.77 -12.93
C ILE A 326 3.67 24.91 -13.91
N SER A 327 2.79 24.74 -14.90
CA SER A 327 2.32 25.83 -15.75
C SER A 327 0.81 25.93 -15.72
N VAL A 328 0.27 27.14 -15.89
CA VAL A 328 -1.17 27.39 -16.04
C VAL A 328 -1.38 28.46 -17.12
N ASP A 329 -2.35 28.25 -17.99
CA ASP A 329 -2.74 29.24 -18.98
C ASP A 329 -3.70 30.26 -18.37
N TYR A 330 -3.70 31.47 -18.91
CA TYR A 330 -4.68 32.50 -18.61
C TYR A 330 -5.16 33.20 -19.87
N ALA A 331 -6.42 33.65 -19.86
CA ALA A 331 -6.98 34.46 -20.93
C ALA A 331 -8.06 35.40 -20.39
N VAL A 332 -8.28 36.51 -21.09
CA VAL A 332 -9.48 37.34 -20.90
C VAL A 332 -10.67 36.62 -21.52
N THR A 333 -11.70 36.37 -20.72
CA THR A 333 -12.88 35.56 -21.09
C THR A 333 -14.17 36.36 -21.07
N GLY A 334 -14.15 37.59 -20.54
CA GLY A 334 -15.31 38.47 -20.50
C GLY A 334 -14.98 39.82 -19.87
N GLY A 335 -16.03 40.57 -19.54
CA GLY A 335 -15.93 41.95 -19.07
C GLY A 335 -16.73 42.91 -19.94
N THR A 336 -16.73 44.18 -19.56
CA THR A 336 -17.32 45.29 -20.34
C THR A 336 -16.26 46.14 -21.03
N ALA A 337 -15.04 46.17 -20.49
CA ALA A 337 -13.93 46.90 -21.05
C ALA A 337 -13.48 46.31 -22.40
N GLY A 338 -13.19 47.18 -23.35
CA GLY A 338 -12.54 46.97 -24.63
C GLY A 338 -11.06 46.61 -24.48
N GLY A 339 -10.67 45.48 -25.08
CA GLY A 339 -9.27 45.06 -25.13
C GLY A 339 -8.52 45.60 -26.34
N SER A 340 -7.26 45.19 -26.49
CA SER A 340 -6.40 45.52 -27.65
C SER A 340 -6.06 47.01 -27.81
N GLY A 341 -6.03 47.75 -26.71
CA GLY A 341 -5.61 49.14 -26.73
C GLY A 341 -6.74 50.17 -26.63
N GLU A 342 -7.98 49.72 -26.39
CA GLU A 342 -9.10 50.60 -26.01
C GLU A 342 -8.94 50.96 -24.53
N ASP A 343 -9.31 50.06 -23.61
CA ASP A 343 -9.25 50.35 -22.17
C ASP A 343 -8.10 49.58 -21.48
N PHE A 344 -7.69 48.47 -22.09
CA PHE A 344 -6.56 47.68 -21.61
C PHE A 344 -5.86 46.90 -22.73
N THR A 345 -4.66 46.39 -22.42
CA THR A 345 -3.92 45.45 -23.28
C THR A 345 -3.54 44.19 -22.55
N LEU A 346 -4.24 43.07 -22.80
CA LEU A 346 -3.86 41.73 -22.32
C LEU A 346 -4.22 40.66 -23.35
N GLY A 347 -3.25 39.87 -23.77
CA GLY A 347 -3.46 38.65 -24.58
C GLY A 347 -3.46 37.38 -23.72
N PRO A 348 -3.84 36.22 -24.29
CA PRO A 348 -3.67 34.95 -23.60
C PRO A 348 -2.18 34.66 -23.36
N GLY A 349 -1.87 34.02 -22.25
CA GLY A 349 -0.50 33.67 -21.88
C GLY A 349 -0.43 32.46 -20.96
N THR A 350 0.79 32.09 -20.59
CA THR A 350 1.07 30.96 -19.70
C THR A 350 1.97 31.45 -18.57
N LEU A 351 1.55 31.20 -17.32
CA LEU A 351 2.42 31.36 -16.15
C LEU A 351 3.18 30.07 -15.90
N VAL A 352 4.45 30.21 -15.51
CA VAL A 352 5.32 29.07 -15.17
C VAL A 352 5.81 29.25 -13.74
N PHE A 353 5.47 28.31 -12.87
CA PHE A 353 5.98 28.15 -11.52
C PHE A 353 7.13 27.15 -11.59
N THR A 354 8.37 27.62 -11.54
CA THR A 354 9.53 26.74 -11.37
C THR A 354 9.49 26.09 -9.99
N ALA A 355 10.13 24.93 -9.82
CA ALA A 355 10.23 24.26 -8.52
C ALA A 355 10.62 25.23 -7.39
N GLY A 356 9.90 25.15 -6.27
CA GLY A 356 10.04 26.02 -5.10
C GLY A 356 9.29 27.37 -5.17
N ILE A 357 8.73 27.75 -6.32
CA ILE A 357 7.98 29.00 -6.50
C ILE A 357 6.48 28.74 -6.40
N SER A 358 5.78 29.50 -5.55
CA SER A 358 4.35 29.34 -5.29
C SER A 358 3.48 30.55 -5.65
N SER A 359 4.05 31.62 -6.20
CA SER A 359 3.30 32.81 -6.61
C SER A 359 3.86 33.41 -7.90
N GLN A 360 2.97 33.86 -8.77
CA GLN A 360 3.25 34.59 -10.00
C GLN A 360 2.24 35.73 -10.19
N GLN A 361 2.56 36.67 -11.08
CA GLN A 361 1.68 37.81 -11.38
C GLN A 361 1.36 37.91 -12.86
N ILE A 362 0.10 38.24 -13.14
CA ILE A 362 -0.34 38.74 -14.45
C ILE A 362 -0.42 40.26 -14.32
N THR A 363 0.30 40.98 -15.18
CA THR A 363 0.24 42.45 -15.25
C THR A 363 -0.62 42.86 -16.44
N ILE A 364 -1.59 43.73 -16.18
CA ILE A 364 -2.56 44.23 -17.15
C ILE A 364 -2.34 45.74 -17.30
N PRO A 365 -1.67 46.21 -18.37
CA PRO A 365 -1.64 47.61 -18.72
C PRO A 365 -3.04 48.16 -18.95
N LEU A 366 -3.37 49.24 -18.24
CA LEU A 366 -4.60 50.01 -18.41
C LEU A 366 -4.30 51.26 -19.25
N ILE A 367 -5.34 51.82 -19.84
CA ILE A 367 -5.25 52.96 -20.74
C ILE A 367 -6.15 54.05 -20.18
N ASP A 368 -5.52 55.18 -19.86
CA ASP A 368 -6.17 56.42 -19.41
C ASP A 368 -6.48 57.29 -20.62
N ASP A 369 -7.73 57.65 -20.79
CA ASP A 369 -8.19 58.55 -21.84
C ASP A 369 -9.09 59.71 -21.33
N ASP A 370 -9.75 60.41 -22.25
CA ASP A 370 -10.56 61.61 -21.93
C ASP A 370 -12.08 61.37 -22.12
N LEU A 371 -12.50 60.12 -22.33
CA LEU A 371 -13.89 59.71 -22.55
C LEU A 371 -14.60 59.41 -21.22
N VAL A 372 -15.91 59.63 -21.18
CA VAL A 372 -16.74 59.28 -20.02
C VAL A 372 -17.46 57.98 -20.32
N GLU A 373 -17.04 56.90 -19.69
CA GLU A 373 -17.45 55.53 -20.00
C GLU A 373 -18.12 54.83 -18.80
N GLY A 374 -17.87 55.34 -17.58
CA GLY A 374 -18.27 54.74 -16.32
C GLY A 374 -17.42 53.52 -15.96
N ASP A 375 -17.67 52.93 -14.79
CA ASP A 375 -16.87 51.78 -14.34
C ASP A 375 -17.04 50.57 -15.26
N GLU A 376 -15.91 49.97 -15.65
CA GLU A 376 -15.86 48.82 -16.54
C GLU A 376 -15.19 47.61 -15.90
N THR A 377 -15.26 46.46 -16.57
CA THR A 377 -14.74 45.19 -16.03
C THR A 377 -13.90 44.41 -17.01
N ILE A 378 -12.89 43.70 -16.50
CA ILE A 378 -12.12 42.67 -17.20
C ILE A 378 -12.27 41.36 -16.42
N ILE A 379 -12.64 40.26 -17.08
CA ILE A 379 -12.71 38.93 -16.47
C ILE A 379 -11.58 38.07 -17.04
N VAL A 380 -10.69 37.59 -16.16
CA VAL A 380 -9.56 36.71 -16.51
C VAL A 380 -9.80 35.32 -15.93
N THR A 381 -9.63 34.27 -16.73
CA THR A 381 -9.82 32.87 -16.32
C THR A 381 -8.53 32.08 -16.50
N LEU A 382 -8.22 31.22 -15.52
CA LEU A 382 -7.14 30.24 -15.59
C LEU A 382 -7.61 28.94 -16.27
N SER A 383 -6.75 28.30 -17.05
CA SER A 383 -7.03 27.00 -17.68
C SER A 383 -5.77 26.14 -17.83
N ASN A 384 -5.95 24.86 -18.15
CA ASN A 384 -4.87 23.93 -18.52
C ASN A 384 -3.67 23.89 -17.54
N PRO A 385 -3.89 23.68 -16.22
CA PRO A 385 -2.75 23.43 -15.33
C PRO A 385 -1.99 22.16 -15.76
N THR A 386 -0.68 22.13 -15.54
CA THR A 386 0.21 20.98 -15.79
C THR A 386 0.93 20.55 -14.51
N GLY A 387 1.67 19.43 -14.56
CA GLY A 387 2.44 18.93 -13.41
C GLY A 387 1.54 18.45 -12.27
N ASP A 388 0.47 17.74 -12.64
CA ASP A 388 -0.56 17.19 -11.74
C ASP A 388 -1.30 18.20 -10.85
N ALA A 389 -1.12 19.50 -11.12
CA ALA A 389 -1.88 20.53 -10.44
C ALA A 389 -3.33 20.62 -10.97
N THR A 390 -4.26 20.97 -10.08
CA THR A 390 -5.67 21.21 -10.41
C THR A 390 -6.05 22.67 -10.17
N LEU A 391 -7.15 23.14 -10.78
CA LEU A 391 -7.64 24.51 -10.53
C LEU A 391 -8.51 24.54 -9.26
N ALA A 392 -8.33 25.57 -8.44
CA ALA A 392 -9.18 25.86 -7.30
C ALA A 392 -9.84 27.23 -7.41
N ASP A 393 -10.97 27.42 -6.71
CA ASP A 393 -11.64 28.70 -6.64
C ASP A 393 -10.82 29.71 -5.80
N PRO A 394 -10.68 30.97 -6.27
CA PRO A 394 -11.18 31.49 -7.53
C PRO A 394 -10.21 31.21 -8.70
N PHE A 395 -10.65 30.47 -9.73
CA PHE A 395 -9.89 30.33 -10.99
C PHE A 395 -10.32 31.37 -12.04
N THR A 396 -11.25 32.25 -11.68
CA THR A 396 -11.63 33.45 -12.44
C THR A 396 -11.51 34.66 -11.53
N ALA A 397 -10.95 35.75 -12.04
CA ALA A 397 -10.84 37.03 -11.35
C ALA A 397 -11.43 38.16 -12.19
N THR A 398 -12.12 39.08 -11.54
CA THR A 398 -12.69 40.29 -12.14
C THR A 398 -11.87 41.51 -11.71
N ILE A 399 -11.42 42.30 -12.67
CA ILE A 399 -10.86 43.63 -12.41
C ILE A 399 -11.98 44.63 -12.71
N VAL A 400 -12.26 45.53 -11.78
CA VAL A 400 -13.09 46.72 -12.00
C VAL A 400 -12.18 47.91 -12.27
N ILE A 401 -12.33 48.53 -13.43
CA ILE A 401 -11.65 49.77 -13.81
C ILE A 401 -12.58 50.91 -13.44
N THR A 402 -12.13 51.84 -12.59
CA THR A 402 -12.90 53.02 -12.23
C THR A 402 -12.51 54.21 -13.10
N ASP A 403 -13.50 54.75 -13.81
CA ASP A 403 -13.40 55.93 -14.68
C ASP A 403 -13.13 57.21 -13.85
N ASN A 404 -12.17 58.04 -14.28
CA ASN A 404 -11.85 59.31 -13.61
C ASN A 404 -12.48 60.54 -14.28
N GLU A 405 -13.15 60.36 -15.40
CA GLU A 405 -13.70 61.44 -16.20
C GLU A 405 -15.07 61.83 -15.66
N THR A 406 -15.38 63.12 -15.75
CA THR A 406 -16.68 63.64 -15.33
C THR A 406 -17.46 64.12 -16.53
N PRO A 407 -18.79 63.89 -16.58
CA PRO A 407 -19.61 64.44 -17.63
C PRO A 407 -19.45 65.96 -17.69
N ILE A 408 -19.15 66.51 -18.87
CA ILE A 408 -19.10 67.96 -19.06
C ILE A 408 -20.49 68.53 -18.81
N THR A 409 -20.70 69.13 -17.64
CA THR A 409 -21.92 69.88 -17.34
C THR A 409 -21.79 71.29 -17.90
N ASP A 410 -22.57 71.62 -18.92
CA ASP A 410 -22.56 72.89 -19.66
C ASP A 410 -23.01 74.08 -18.79
N THR A 411 -22.15 74.53 -17.87
CA THR A 411 -22.40 75.70 -17.00
C THR A 411 -21.43 76.86 -17.20
N GLU A 412 -20.46 76.76 -18.13
CA GLU A 412 -19.53 77.88 -18.43
C GLU A 412 -19.45 78.30 -19.93
N ILE A 413 -20.39 77.90 -20.81
CA ILE A 413 -20.47 78.45 -22.19
C ILE A 413 -21.49 79.59 -22.27
N LEU A 414 -21.39 80.61 -21.41
CA LEU A 414 -22.25 81.81 -21.50
C LEU A 414 -21.58 83.14 -21.14
N LEU A 415 -20.26 83.25 -21.28
CA LEU A 415 -19.61 84.55 -21.45
C LEU A 415 -18.80 84.54 -22.74
N PHE A 416 -19.34 85.15 -23.79
CA PHE A 416 -18.66 85.83 -24.92
C PHE A 416 -19.56 85.82 -26.17
N LEU A 417 -20.79 86.34 -26.05
CA LEU A 417 -21.47 86.90 -27.22
C LEU A 417 -21.19 88.41 -27.25
N PRO A 418 -20.60 88.97 -28.32
CA PRO A 418 -20.38 90.41 -28.42
C PRO A 418 -21.73 91.12 -28.57
N LEU A 419 -21.93 92.14 -27.75
CA LEU A 419 -23.09 93.03 -27.78
C LEU A 419 -23.16 93.73 -29.15
N VAL A 420 -24.07 93.32 -30.02
CA VAL A 420 -24.40 94.07 -31.23
C VAL A 420 -25.25 95.27 -30.81
N VAL A 421 -24.66 96.46 -30.85
CA VAL A 421 -25.38 97.74 -30.70
C VAL A 421 -25.78 98.20 -32.09
N ASN A 422 -27.08 98.48 -32.27
CA ASN A 422 -27.65 99.13 -33.46
C ASN A 422 -28.00 100.57 -33.13
#